data_AF-A0A0B4CM44-F1
#
_entry.id   AF-A0A0B4CM44-F1
#
_cell.length_a   1.000
_cell.length_b   1.000
_cell.length_c   1.000
_cell.angle_alpha   90.00
_cell.angle_beta   90.00
_cell.angle_gamma   90.00
#
_symmetry.space_group_name_H-M   'P 1'
#
loop_
_entity.id
_entity.type
_entity.pdbx_description
1 polymer ?
#
loop_
_entity_poly.entity_id
_entity_poly.type
_entity_poly.pdbx_seq_one_letter_code
_entity_poly.pdbx_strand_id
1 'polypeptide(L)'
;MQAAQSESVFSIVAGRLRFDKSLLPKSHAEDPNDTPPLTRIPAQLSGKMLEGKYFSKRINAPAVLEVECLGPWCGGMAPGEDLLFFAEQRGSDLVIRAAACGGFAFADTSGVRRQVIDCHRGKACEPALPR
;
A
#
# COMPACT_ATOMS: atom_id res chain seq x y z
N MET A 1 21.94 3.71 -4.37
CA MET A 1 21.22 2.42 -4.32
C MET A 1 20.71 2.18 -2.89
N GLN A 2 19.54 2.71 -2.53
CA GLN A 2 18.96 2.49 -1.19
C GLN A 2 18.04 1.25 -1.13
N ALA A 3 17.43 0.86 -2.26
CA ALA A 3 16.51 -0.29 -2.32
C ALA A 3 17.21 -1.66 -2.19
N ALA A 4 18.50 -1.76 -2.56
CA ALA A 4 19.26 -3.03 -2.51
C ALA A 4 19.81 -3.40 -1.13
N GLN A 5 19.70 -2.50 -0.14
CA GLN A 5 20.12 -2.75 1.26
C GLN A 5 18.94 -2.83 2.24
N SER A 6 17.71 -2.76 1.74
CA SER A 6 16.54 -2.93 2.58
C SER A 6 16.28 -4.43 2.78
N GLU A 7 16.34 -4.91 4.02
CA GLU A 7 15.86 -6.25 4.40
C GLU A 7 14.32 -6.36 4.37
N SER A 8 13.62 -5.29 3.99
CA SER A 8 12.16 -5.27 3.90
C SER A 8 11.67 -6.33 2.92
N VAL A 9 11.01 -7.35 3.45
CA VAL A 9 10.34 -8.38 2.66
C VAL A 9 8.95 -7.88 2.30
N PHE A 10 8.68 -7.72 1.00
CA PHE A 10 7.38 -7.30 0.51
C PHE A 10 6.58 -8.47 -0.06
N SER A 11 5.31 -8.55 0.33
CA SER A 11 4.30 -9.41 -0.29
C SER A 11 3.36 -8.57 -1.15
N ILE A 12 3.08 -9.01 -2.36
CA ILE A 12 2.11 -8.36 -3.25
C ILE A 12 0.75 -9.00 -3.00
N VAL A 13 -0.26 -8.20 -2.68
CA VAL A 13 -1.59 -8.69 -2.30
C VAL A 13 -2.65 -8.03 -3.17
N ALA A 14 -3.55 -8.84 -3.72
CA ALA A 14 -4.78 -8.41 -4.35
C ALA A 14 -5.93 -8.66 -3.37
N GLY A 15 -6.60 -7.62 -2.91
CA GLY A 15 -7.66 -7.76 -1.92
C GLY A 15 -8.14 -6.45 -1.33
N ARG A 16 -8.63 -6.51 -0.09
CA ARG A 16 -9.26 -5.40 0.61
C ARG A 16 -8.57 -5.14 1.94
N LEU A 17 -8.40 -3.86 2.24
CA LEU A 17 -8.00 -3.37 3.55
C LEU A 17 -9.20 -2.71 4.23
N ARG A 18 -9.58 -3.23 5.40
CA ARG A 18 -10.62 -2.63 6.25
C ARG A 18 -9.96 -1.91 7.41
N PHE A 19 -10.31 -0.66 7.62
CA PHE A 19 -9.82 0.16 8.72
C PHE A 19 -10.86 1.23 9.04
N ASP A 20 -10.74 1.86 10.21
CA ASP A 20 -11.60 2.97 10.59
C ASP A 20 -11.18 4.24 9.87
N LYS A 21 -12.03 4.72 8.94
CA LYS A 21 -11.80 5.96 8.18
C LYS A 21 -11.65 7.19 9.08
N SER A 22 -12.27 7.19 10.26
CA SER A 22 -12.22 8.34 11.17
C SER A 22 -10.83 8.56 11.76
N LEU A 23 -9.96 7.55 11.71
CA LEU A 23 -8.57 7.61 12.15
C LEU A 23 -7.61 8.13 11.07
N LEU A 24 -8.10 8.41 9.85
CA LEU A 24 -7.27 9.03 8.83
C LEU A 24 -6.84 10.44 9.26
N PRO A 25 -5.55 10.80 9.09
CA PRO A 25 -5.10 12.14 9.37
C PRO A 25 -5.84 13.13 8.46
N LYS A 26 -6.29 14.23 9.03
CA LYS A 26 -6.90 15.33 8.28
C LYS A 26 -5.80 16.30 7.91
N SER A 27 -5.78 16.76 6.67
CA SER A 27 -4.90 17.87 6.30
C SER A 27 -5.40 19.14 6.99
N HIS A 28 -4.57 19.70 7.87
CA HIS A 28 -4.85 21.00 8.49
C HIS A 28 -4.28 22.10 7.59
N ALA A 29 -5.16 22.81 6.90
CA ALA A 29 -4.78 23.92 6.02
C ALA A 29 -4.27 25.15 6.80
N GLU A 30 -4.70 25.30 8.07
CA GLU A 30 -4.35 26.44 8.91
C GLU A 30 -3.04 26.24 9.69
N ASP A 31 -2.68 24.99 10.01
CA ASP A 31 -1.37 24.65 10.58
C ASP A 31 -0.80 23.38 9.89
N PRO A 32 0.05 23.56 8.86
CA PRO A 32 0.65 22.45 8.12
C PRO A 32 1.61 21.58 8.95
N ASN A 33 1.98 22.01 10.16
CA ASN A 33 2.90 21.29 11.04
C ASN A 33 2.19 20.52 12.16
N ASP A 34 0.90 20.75 12.39
CA ASP A 34 0.13 20.11 13.47
C ASP A 34 -0.30 18.67 13.11
N THR A 35 -0.20 18.29 11.83
CA THR A 35 -0.50 16.93 11.40
C THR A 35 0.72 16.03 11.59
N PRO A 36 0.60 14.89 12.30
CA PRO A 36 1.71 13.94 12.44
C PRO A 36 2.22 13.51 11.07
N PRO A 37 3.55 13.48 10.84
CA PRO A 37 4.11 13.10 9.54
C PRO A 37 3.80 11.63 9.18
N LEU A 38 3.50 10.80 10.17
CA LEU A 38 3.13 9.40 10.01
C LEU A 38 2.03 9.02 11.01
N THR A 39 0.91 8.50 10.51
CA THR A 39 -0.18 7.94 11.32
C THR A 39 -0.29 6.44 11.11
N ARG A 40 -0.31 5.66 12.19
CA ARG A 40 -0.47 4.20 12.15
C ARG A 40 -1.89 3.81 12.55
N ILE A 41 -2.61 3.16 11.64
CA ILE A 41 -4.01 2.79 11.81
C ILE A 41 -4.13 1.26 11.80
N PRO A 42 -4.70 0.63 12.85
CA PRO A 42 -5.01 -0.79 12.83
C PRO A 42 -5.97 -1.14 11.68
N ALA A 43 -5.67 -2.20 10.95
CA ALA A 43 -6.44 -2.63 9.80
C ALA A 43 -6.59 -4.16 9.75
N GLN A 44 -7.59 -4.62 9.00
CA GLN A 44 -7.76 -6.03 8.66
C GLN A 44 -7.53 -6.21 7.16
N LEU A 45 -6.55 -7.04 6.81
CA LEU A 45 -6.23 -7.41 5.45
C LEU A 45 -6.93 -8.72 5.07
N SER A 46 -7.58 -8.75 3.91
CA SER A 46 -8.13 -9.97 3.31
C SER A 46 -7.91 -10.01 1.81
N GLY A 47 -7.55 -11.17 1.24
CA GLY A 47 -7.32 -11.29 -0.19
C GLY A 47 -6.50 -12.50 -0.60
N LYS A 48 -5.72 -12.32 -1.67
CA LYS A 48 -4.76 -13.32 -2.17
C LYS A 48 -3.40 -12.67 -2.39
N MET A 49 -2.36 -13.35 -1.97
CA MET A 49 -0.97 -12.96 -2.19
C MET A 49 -0.45 -13.55 -3.50
N LEU A 50 0.48 -12.83 -4.14
CA LEU A 50 1.21 -13.33 -5.29
C LEU A 50 2.15 -14.46 -4.85
N GLU A 51 2.00 -15.62 -5.46
CA GLU A 51 2.87 -16.77 -5.28
C GLU A 51 3.30 -17.26 -6.67
N GLY A 52 4.60 -17.10 -6.96
CA GLY A 52 5.16 -17.33 -8.28
C GLY A 52 4.53 -16.44 -9.36
N LYS A 53 3.52 -16.97 -10.06
CA LYS A 53 2.89 -16.31 -11.22
C LYS A 53 1.44 -15.90 -11.00
N TYR A 54 0.84 -16.29 -9.87
CA TYR A 54 -0.60 -16.18 -9.65
C TYR A 54 -0.90 -15.67 -8.24
N PHE A 55 -2.02 -14.97 -8.12
CA PHE A 55 -2.59 -14.65 -6.81
C PHE A 55 -3.37 -15.87 -6.30
N SER A 56 -2.67 -16.84 -5.70
CA SER A 56 -3.23 -18.13 -5.26
C SER A 56 -3.34 -18.24 -3.74
N LYS A 57 -2.34 -17.78 -3.00
CA LYS A 57 -2.25 -17.95 -1.55
C LYS A 57 -3.22 -17.01 -0.85
N ARG A 58 -4.24 -17.55 -0.17
CA ARG A 58 -5.21 -16.73 0.58
C ARG A 58 -4.53 -16.08 1.79
N ILE A 59 -4.96 -14.85 2.10
CA ILE A 59 -4.54 -14.13 3.29
C ILE A 59 -5.77 -13.52 3.99
N ASN A 60 -5.78 -13.64 5.31
CA ASN A 60 -6.70 -12.93 6.20
C ASN A 60 -5.97 -12.68 7.52
N ALA A 61 -5.46 -11.47 7.73
CA ALA A 61 -4.57 -11.16 8.84
C ALA A 61 -4.75 -9.72 9.33
N PRO A 62 -4.48 -9.45 10.62
CA PRO A 62 -4.26 -8.08 11.09
C PRO A 62 -3.13 -7.42 10.31
N ALA A 63 -3.28 -6.13 10.06
CA ALA A 63 -2.31 -5.31 9.36
C ALA A 63 -2.30 -3.89 9.96
N VAL A 64 -1.30 -3.11 9.58
CA VAL A 64 -1.17 -1.70 9.94
C VAL A 64 -1.15 -0.87 8.67
N LEU A 65 -2.06 0.10 8.57
CA LEU A 65 -2.03 1.14 7.56
C LEU A 65 -1.17 2.30 8.08
N GLU A 66 -0.07 2.58 7.40
CA GLU A 66 0.78 3.75 7.62
C GLU A 66 0.42 4.83 6.62
N VAL A 67 -0.13 5.95 7.11
CA VAL A 67 -0.48 7.12 6.30
C VAL A 67 0.56 8.20 6.52
N GLU A 68 1.25 8.59 5.46
CA GLU A 68 2.25 9.66 5.48
C GLU A 68 1.61 11.00 5.12
N CYS A 69 1.99 12.06 5.83
CA CYS A 69 1.63 13.43 5.49
C CYS A 69 2.89 14.25 5.23
N LEU A 70 2.91 14.93 4.07
CA LEU A 70 3.93 15.89 3.68
C LEU A 70 3.30 17.28 3.70
N GLY A 71 3.46 17.98 4.83
CA GLY A 71 2.81 19.26 5.07
C GLY A 71 1.28 19.14 4.97
N PRO A 72 0.60 19.92 4.11
CA PRO A 72 -0.85 19.86 3.99
C PRO A 72 -1.36 18.66 3.17
N TRP A 73 -0.48 17.82 2.61
CA TRP A 73 -0.89 16.67 1.80
C TRP A 73 -0.68 15.36 2.55
N CYS A 74 -1.78 14.73 2.94
CA CYS A 74 -1.78 13.37 3.46
C CYS A 74 -2.05 12.36 2.36
N GLY A 75 -1.38 11.22 2.43
CA GLY A 75 -1.76 10.02 1.68
C GLY A 75 -3.20 9.61 2.01
N GLY A 76 -3.86 9.01 1.03
CA GLY A 76 -5.23 8.54 1.19
C GLY A 76 -5.39 7.10 0.73
N MET A 77 -6.29 6.37 1.38
CA MET A 77 -6.78 5.08 0.90
C MET A 77 -8.29 5.01 1.10
N ALA A 78 -9.02 4.52 0.09
CA ALA A 78 -10.40 4.14 0.26
C ALA A 78 -10.46 2.72 0.87
N PRO A 79 -11.07 2.53 2.05
CA PRO A 79 -11.23 1.21 2.63
C PRO A 79 -12.26 0.40 1.85
N GLY A 80 -12.05 -0.91 1.86
CA GLY A 80 -12.98 -1.88 1.28
C GLY A 80 -12.94 -1.99 -0.24
N GLU A 81 -12.15 -1.18 -0.95
CA GLU A 81 -11.94 -1.33 -2.39
C GLU A 81 -11.04 -2.53 -2.70
N ASP A 82 -11.28 -3.16 -3.86
CA ASP A 82 -10.39 -4.18 -4.40
C ASP A 82 -9.13 -3.49 -4.93
N LEU A 83 -8.07 -3.59 -4.15
CA LEU A 83 -6.79 -2.94 -4.38
C LEU A 83 -5.69 -3.97 -4.56
N LEU A 84 -4.70 -3.61 -5.36
CA LEU A 84 -3.41 -4.26 -5.41
C LEU A 84 -2.44 -3.45 -4.56
N PHE A 85 -1.88 -4.03 -3.51
CA PHE A 85 -0.92 -3.33 -2.65
C PHE A 85 0.29 -4.16 -2.27
N PHE A 86 1.38 -3.44 -1.96
CA PHE A 86 2.61 -4.01 -1.43
C PHE A 86 2.56 -3.95 0.10
N ALA A 87 2.48 -5.13 0.72
CA ALA A 87 2.53 -5.28 2.17
C ALA A 87 3.97 -5.58 2.59
N GLU A 88 4.54 -4.71 3.40
CA GLU A 88 5.87 -4.87 3.99
C GLU A 88 5.78 -5.73 5.26
N GLN A 89 6.60 -6.76 5.35
CA GLN A 89 6.76 -7.54 6.57
C GLN A 89 7.74 -6.82 7.49
N ARG A 90 7.27 -6.41 8.68
CA ARG A 90 8.12 -5.85 9.74
C ARG A 90 7.91 -6.61 11.04
N GLY A 91 8.84 -7.51 11.36
CA GLY A 91 8.66 -8.44 12.48
C GLY A 91 7.43 -9.32 12.26
N SER A 92 6.44 -9.25 13.15
CA SER A 92 5.14 -9.94 13.01
C SER A 92 4.11 -9.16 12.20
N ASP A 93 4.34 -7.86 11.94
CA ASP A 93 3.32 -6.98 11.39
C ASP A 93 3.39 -6.93 9.86
N LEU A 94 2.21 -6.87 9.24
CA LEU A 94 2.04 -6.52 7.84
C LEU A 94 1.71 -5.04 7.73
N VAL A 95 2.60 -4.28 7.10
CA VAL A 95 2.48 -2.83 7.00
C VAL A 95 2.18 -2.42 5.57
N ILE A 96 1.10 -1.66 5.39
CA ILE A 96 0.70 -1.10 4.10
C ILE A 96 0.90 0.41 4.18
N ARG A 97 1.67 0.99 3.25
CA ARG A 97 1.97 2.42 3.24
C ARG A 97 1.13 3.18 2.21
N ALA A 98 0.44 4.22 2.66
CA ALA A 98 -0.24 5.22 1.84
C ALA A 98 0.57 6.54 1.89
N ALA A 99 1.41 6.75 0.87
CA ALA A 99 2.27 7.93 0.77
C ALA A 99 1.57 9.09 0.03
N ALA A 100 1.94 10.33 0.38
CA ALA A 100 1.33 11.55 -0.15
C ALA A 100 1.59 11.84 -1.64
N CYS A 101 2.64 11.25 -2.24
CA CYS A 101 3.03 11.47 -3.64
C CYS A 101 2.76 10.26 -4.56
N GLY A 102 1.75 9.45 -4.23
CA GLY A 102 1.47 8.17 -4.89
C GLY A 102 1.80 7.02 -3.94
N GLY A 103 0.81 6.20 -3.65
CA GLY A 103 0.91 5.14 -2.65
C GLY A 103 1.35 3.79 -3.22
N PHE A 104 1.54 2.82 -2.31
CA PHE A 104 1.75 1.42 -2.65
C PHE A 104 0.44 0.66 -2.91
N ALA A 105 -0.62 1.37 -3.30
CA ALA A 105 -1.94 0.80 -3.51
C ALA A 105 -2.54 1.30 -4.83
N PHE A 106 -2.98 0.36 -5.64
CA PHE A 106 -3.47 0.60 -6.99
C PHE A 106 -4.85 -0.03 -7.16
N ALA A 107 -5.68 0.55 -8.02
CA ALA A 107 -6.93 -0.10 -8.42
C ALA A 107 -6.64 -1.47 -9.02
N ASP A 108 -7.35 -2.50 -8.56
CA ASP A 108 -7.10 -3.88 -8.97
C ASP A 108 -7.66 -4.21 -10.37
N THR A 109 -7.02 -3.65 -11.40
CA THR A 109 -7.38 -3.87 -12.80
C THR A 109 -6.48 -4.93 -13.44
N SER A 110 -6.96 -5.58 -14.50
CA SER A 110 -6.18 -6.57 -15.26
C SER A 110 -4.88 -5.99 -15.85
N GLY A 111 -4.89 -4.71 -16.23
CA GLY A 111 -3.70 -3.98 -16.71
C GLY A 111 -2.65 -3.79 -15.62
N VAL A 112 -3.07 -3.29 -14.46
CA VAL A 112 -2.20 -3.09 -13.29
C VAL A 112 -1.61 -4.42 -12.81
N ARG A 113 -2.44 -5.47 -12.67
CA ARG A 113 -1.95 -6.82 -12.30
C ARG A 113 -0.87 -7.31 -13.25
N ARG A 114 -1.04 -7.12 -14.57
CA ARG A 114 -0.07 -7.56 -15.57
C ARG A 114 1.26 -6.82 -15.42
N GLN A 115 1.23 -5.50 -15.26
CA GLN A 115 2.44 -4.69 -15.08
C GLN A 115 3.21 -5.11 -13.82
N VAL A 116 2.51 -5.33 -12.70
CA VAL A 116 3.15 -5.77 -11.46
C VAL A 116 3.75 -7.16 -11.61
N ILE A 117 3.06 -8.09 -12.27
CA ILE A 117 3.59 -9.44 -12.54
C ILE A 117 4.81 -9.37 -13.48
N ASP A 118 4.78 -8.54 -14.52
CA ASP A 118 5.89 -8.39 -15.46
C ASP A 118 7.11 -7.78 -14.77
N CYS A 119 6.91 -6.74 -13.95
CA CYS A 119 7.96 -6.13 -13.13
C CYS A 119 8.55 -7.13 -12.12
N HIS A 120 7.70 -7.88 -11.41
CA HIS A 120 8.14 -8.93 -10.47
C HIS A 120 8.98 -10.03 -11.14
N ARG A 121 8.78 -10.24 -12.46
CA ARG A 121 9.55 -11.21 -13.26
C ARG A 121 10.83 -10.62 -13.88
N GLY A 122 11.20 -9.39 -13.54
CA GLY A 122 12.39 -8.72 -14.05
C GLY A 122 12.26 -8.17 -15.47
N LYS A 123 11.04 -7.97 -15.98
CA LYS A 123 10.83 -7.18 -17.20
C LYS A 123 10.85 -5.68 -16.87
N ALA A 124 10.74 -4.82 -17.88
CA ALA A 124 10.69 -3.37 -17.70
C ALA A 124 9.55 -2.96 -16.76
N CYS A 125 9.92 -2.32 -15.64
CA CYS A 125 8.99 -1.76 -14.67
C CYS A 125 8.62 -0.32 -15.06
N GLU A 126 7.89 -0.17 -16.17
CA GLU A 126 7.43 1.15 -16.63
C GLU A 126 6.03 1.46 -16.07
N PRO A 127 5.86 2.53 -15.29
CA PRO A 127 4.54 2.96 -14.83
C PRO A 127 3.64 3.23 -16.04
N ALA A 128 2.38 2.76 -16.02
CA ALA A 128 1.38 3.26 -16.96
C ALA A 128 1.24 4.78 -16.73
N LEU A 129 1.60 5.58 -17.74
CA LEU A 129 1.30 7.00 -17.73
C LEU A 129 -0.23 7.17 -17.62
N PRO A 130 -0.71 8.07 -16.75
CA PRO A 130 -2.13 8.40 -16.73
C PRO A 130 -2.54 8.90 -18.12
N ARG A 131 -3.68 8.40 -18.62
CA ARG A 131 -4.33 8.96 -19.82
C ARG A 131 -5.15 10.18 -19.46
#